data_AF-A0A7S1HCB0-F1
#
_entry.id   AF-A0A7S1HCB0-F1
#
_cell.length_a   1.000
_cell.length_b   1.000
_cell.length_c   1.000
_cell.angle_alpha   90.00
_cell.angle_beta   90.00
_cell.angle_gamma   90.00
#
_symmetry.space_group_name_H-M   'P 1'
#
loop_
_entity.id
_entity.type
_entity.pdbx_description
1 polymer ?
#
loop_
_entity_poly.entity_id
_entity_poly.type
_entity_poly.pdbx_seq_one_letter_code
_entity_poly.pdbx_strand_id
1 'polypeptide(L)'
;EGVKFASPVNGDKLFLTPEISMQIQTVLNSDIVMQFDECTPYESKGKLTTEREAQQSMEMSLRWAQRCITEFERLENPNALFGIVQGGMYTNLRDASLAGLVDLDLPGYAIGGLSVGEPKA
;
A
#
# COMPACT_ATOMS: atom_id res chain seq x y z
N GLU A 1 7.05 -2.61 -10.56
CA GLU A 1 7.13 -4.03 -10.14
C GLU A 1 6.48 -4.23 -8.77
N GLY A 2 6.37 -5.46 -8.27
CA GLY A 2 5.64 -5.84 -7.05
C GLY A 2 6.44 -6.78 -6.14
N VAL A 3 5.77 -7.66 -5.41
CA VAL A 3 6.39 -8.52 -4.38
C VAL A 3 6.45 -9.98 -4.84
N LYS A 4 7.64 -10.59 -4.72
CA LYS A 4 7.84 -12.04 -4.92
C LYS A 4 7.87 -12.72 -3.56
N PHE A 5 7.15 -13.82 -3.42
CA PHE A 5 7.11 -14.59 -2.18
C PHE A 5 6.87 -16.08 -2.48
N ALA A 6 7.16 -16.92 -1.50
CA ALA A 6 6.80 -18.33 -1.55
C ALA A 6 5.39 -18.52 -0.98
N SER A 7 4.56 -19.27 -1.69
CA SER A 7 3.24 -19.68 -1.21
C SER A 7 3.37 -20.37 0.16
N PRO A 8 2.61 -19.95 1.18
CA PRO A 8 2.65 -20.58 2.49
C PRO A 8 2.03 -22.00 2.48
N VAL A 9 1.30 -22.37 1.42
CA VAL A 9 0.60 -23.65 1.32
C VAL A 9 1.51 -24.73 0.74
N ASN A 10 2.28 -24.40 -0.31
CA ASN A 10 3.03 -25.39 -1.09
C ASN A 10 4.44 -24.95 -1.50
N GLY A 11 4.86 -23.73 -1.16
CA GLY A 11 6.21 -23.22 -1.46
C GLY A 11 6.40 -22.68 -2.88
N ASP A 12 5.36 -22.64 -3.71
CA ASP A 12 5.46 -22.09 -5.07
C ASP A 12 5.90 -20.63 -5.07
N LYS A 13 6.73 -20.25 -6.05
CA LYS A 13 7.15 -18.85 -6.21
C LYS A 13 6.05 -18.05 -6.87
N LEU A 14 5.45 -17.14 -6.11
CA LEU A 14 4.40 -16.25 -6.57
C LEU A 14 4.94 -14.83 -6.77
N PHE A 15 4.24 -14.07 -7.60
CA PHE A 15 4.50 -12.65 -7.82
C PHE A 15 3.19 -11.89 -7.79
N LEU A 16 3.09 -10.93 -6.87
CA LEU A 16 1.92 -10.07 -6.71
C LEU A 16 2.31 -8.64 -7.07
N THR A 17 1.51 -8.02 -7.94
CA THR A 17 1.69 -6.63 -8.36
C THR A 17 0.44 -5.81 -7.99
N PRO A 18 0.50 -4.47 -8.06
CA PRO A 18 -0.69 -3.62 -8.00
C PRO A 18 -1.84 -4.12 -8.88
N GLU A 19 -1.53 -4.51 -10.12
CA GLU A 19 -2.54 -4.93 -11.08
C GLU A 19 -3.16 -6.28 -10.70
N ILE A 20 -2.32 -7.27 -10.36
CA ILE A 20 -2.80 -8.58 -9.91
C ILE A 20 -3.62 -8.45 -8.61
N SER A 21 -3.24 -7.55 -7.70
CA SER A 21 -4.02 -7.26 -6.48
C SER A 21 -5.42 -6.75 -6.82
N MET A 22 -5.55 -5.80 -7.76
CA MET A 22 -6.85 -5.28 -8.20
C MET A 22 -7.69 -6.35 -8.89
N GLN A 23 -7.07 -7.19 -9.71
CA GLN A 23 -7.76 -8.32 -10.37
C GLN A 23 -8.32 -9.31 -9.34
N ILE A 24 -7.51 -9.69 -8.34
CA ILE A 24 -7.93 -10.59 -7.26
C ILE A 24 -9.11 -9.97 -6.49
N GLN A 25 -8.98 -8.72 -6.05
CA GLN A 25 -10.04 -8.05 -5.27
C GLN A 25 -11.33 -7.85 -6.09
N THR A 26 -11.22 -7.67 -7.41
CA THR A 26 -12.38 -7.60 -8.32
C THR A 26 -13.08 -8.95 -8.42
N VAL A 27 -12.32 -10.06 -8.54
CA VAL A 27 -12.92 -11.42 -8.56
C VAL A 27 -13.57 -11.75 -7.22
N LEU A 28 -12.98 -11.32 -6.10
CA LEU A 28 -13.58 -11.45 -4.77
C LEU A 28 -14.81 -10.55 -4.58
N ASN A 29 -14.97 -9.51 -5.41
CA ASN A 29 -16.05 -8.53 -5.40
C ASN A 29 -16.26 -7.88 -4.01
N SER A 30 -15.17 -7.39 -3.42
CA SER A 30 -15.22 -6.68 -2.14
C SER A 30 -15.81 -5.28 -2.33
N ASP A 31 -16.72 -4.85 -1.45
CA ASP A 31 -17.35 -3.52 -1.50
C ASP A 31 -16.33 -2.38 -1.33
N ILE A 32 -15.25 -2.64 -0.59
CA ILE A 32 -14.11 -1.74 -0.42
C ILE A 32 -12.84 -2.49 -0.82
N VAL A 33 -12.19 -2.00 -1.86
CA VAL A 33 -10.91 -2.45 -2.40
C VAL A 33 -9.80 -1.57 -1.82
N MET A 34 -8.71 -2.19 -1.39
CA MET A 34 -7.55 -1.47 -0.86
C MET A 34 -6.46 -1.43 -1.93
N GLN A 35 -5.85 -0.26 -2.15
CA GLN A 35 -4.66 -0.20 -3.00
C GLN A 35 -3.59 -1.17 -2.51
N PHE A 36 -2.78 -1.66 -3.44
CA PHE A 36 -1.55 -2.37 -3.08
C PHE A 36 -0.51 -1.36 -2.61
N ASP A 37 0.07 -1.56 -1.43
CA ASP A 37 1.02 -0.67 -0.81
C ASP A 37 2.25 -1.42 -0.25
N GLU A 38 3.28 -0.66 0.11
CA GLU A 38 4.43 -1.15 0.85
C GLU A 38 4.38 -0.60 2.26
N CYS A 39 4.11 -1.47 3.23
CA CYS A 39 4.10 -1.08 4.64
C CYS A 39 5.54 -0.80 5.11
N THR A 40 5.81 0.46 5.43
CA THR A 40 7.08 0.86 6.02
C THR A 40 7.23 0.20 7.39
N PRO A 41 8.23 -0.67 7.62
CA PRO A 41 8.42 -1.28 8.93
C PRO A 41 8.80 -0.21 9.96
N TYR A 42 8.40 -0.36 11.22
CA TYR A 42 8.94 0.48 12.30
C TYR A 42 10.41 0.11 12.61
N GLU A 43 10.66 -1.19 12.64
CA GLU A 43 11.98 -1.76 12.90
C GLU A 43 12.16 -3.01 12.03
N SER A 44 13.38 -3.21 11.53
CA SER A 44 13.78 -4.43 10.85
C SER A 44 15.05 -4.98 11.46
N LYS A 45 14.96 -6.17 12.07
CA LYS A 45 16.10 -6.93 12.64
C LYS A 45 16.93 -6.13 13.66
N GLY A 46 16.29 -5.48 14.64
CA GLY A 46 17.02 -4.70 15.65
C GLY A 46 17.32 -3.26 15.25
N LYS A 47 16.91 -2.83 14.06
CA LYS A 47 17.24 -1.50 13.51
C LYS A 47 15.99 -0.73 13.17
N LEU A 48 15.87 0.45 13.77
CA LEU A 48 14.81 1.39 13.45
C LEU A 48 14.93 1.82 11.99
N THR A 49 13.78 1.91 11.33
CA THR A 49 13.68 2.41 9.97
C THR A 49 14.06 3.88 9.96
N THR A 50 15.00 4.24 9.08
CA THR A 50 15.41 5.62 8.88
C THR A 50 14.37 6.40 8.08
N GLU A 51 14.37 7.73 8.22
CA GLU A 51 13.48 8.60 7.43
C GLU A 51 13.65 8.38 5.92
N ARG A 52 14.88 8.16 5.46
CA ARG A 52 15.17 7.87 4.06
C ARG A 52 14.54 6.56 3.58
N GLU A 53 14.61 5.49 4.38
CA GLU A 53 13.99 4.20 4.05
C GLU A 53 12.47 4.31 4.04
N ALA A 54 11.91 5.02 5.03
CA ALA A 54 10.48 5.32 5.09
C ALA A 54 10.01 6.13 3.87
N GLN A 55 10.79 7.13 3.47
CA GLN A 55 10.50 7.95 2.29
C GLN A 55 10.48 7.09 1.02
N GLN A 56 11.48 6.23 0.82
CA GLN A 56 11.55 5.37 -0.36
C GLN A 56 10.36 4.40 -0.46
N SER A 57 9.97 3.80 0.66
CA SER A 57 8.80 2.91 0.76
C SER A 57 7.48 3.66 0.52
N MET A 58 7.33 4.85 1.11
CA MET A 58 6.17 5.71 0.90
C MET A 58 6.03 6.15 -0.58
N GLU A 59 7.12 6.60 -1.21
CA GLU A 59 7.12 6.99 -2.62
C GLU A 59 6.81 5.79 -3.54
N MET A 60 7.23 4.58 -3.16
CA MET A 60 6.85 3.35 -3.87
C MET A 60 5.35 3.09 -3.77
N SER A 61 4.79 3.21 -2.56
CA SER A 61 3.35 3.06 -2.31
C SER A 61 2.51 4.06 -3.11
N LEU A 62 2.96 5.32 -3.26
CA LEU A 62 2.30 6.32 -4.12
C LEU A 62 2.33 5.91 -5.60
N ARG A 63 3.49 5.46 -6.12
CA ARG A 63 3.57 4.95 -7.50
C ARG A 63 2.67 3.74 -7.72
N TRP A 64 2.48 2.91 -6.69
CA TRP A 64 1.57 1.76 -6.76
C TRP A 64 0.11 2.16 -6.65
N ALA A 65 -0.24 3.19 -5.88
CA ALA A 65 -1.58 3.76 -5.82
C ALA A 65 -2.09 4.12 -7.22
N GLN A 66 -1.27 4.86 -7.98
CA GLN A 66 -1.62 5.26 -9.34
C GLN A 66 -1.87 4.05 -10.27
N ARG A 67 -1.06 3.00 -10.14
CA ARG A 67 -1.20 1.77 -10.93
C ARG A 67 -2.45 0.98 -10.53
N CYS A 68 -2.78 0.95 -9.24
CA CYS A 68 -4.02 0.35 -8.74
C CYS A 68 -5.24 1.07 -9.33
N ILE A 69 -5.25 2.41 -9.34
CA ILE A 69 -6.35 3.19 -9.93
C ILE A 69 -6.51 2.84 -11.41
N THR A 70 -5.43 2.90 -12.19
CA THR A 70 -5.48 2.58 -13.62
C THR A 70 -6.03 1.18 -13.88
N GLU A 71 -5.62 0.18 -13.10
CA GLU A 71 -6.15 -1.18 -13.26
C GLU A 71 -7.60 -1.31 -12.78
N PHE A 72 -7.95 -0.67 -11.66
CA PHE A 72 -9.31 -0.67 -11.10
C PHE A 72 -10.32 -0.08 -12.10
N GLU A 73 -9.97 1.04 -12.73
CA GLU A 73 -10.73 1.67 -13.80
C GLU A 73 -10.82 0.76 -15.04
N ARG A 74 -9.69 0.16 -15.46
CA ARG A 74 -9.66 -0.76 -16.61
C ARG A 74 -10.56 -1.99 -16.42
N LEU A 75 -10.70 -2.44 -15.18
CA LEU A 75 -11.57 -3.56 -14.80
C LEU A 75 -13.04 -3.17 -14.67
N GLU A 76 -13.37 -1.88 -14.78
CA GLU A 76 -14.72 -1.32 -14.59
C GLU A 76 -15.35 -1.76 -13.26
N ASN A 77 -14.52 -1.85 -12.20
CA ASN A 77 -14.98 -2.30 -10.89
C ASN A 77 -15.89 -1.23 -10.25
N PRO A 78 -17.14 -1.56 -9.89
CA PRO A 78 -18.12 -0.58 -9.40
C PRO A 78 -17.97 -0.23 -7.91
N ASN A 79 -17.06 -0.88 -7.20
CA ASN A 79 -16.88 -0.74 -5.75
C ASN A 79 -16.04 0.50 -5.39
N ALA A 80 -15.72 0.68 -4.11
CA ALA A 80 -14.87 1.79 -3.68
C ALA A 80 -13.38 1.37 -3.60
N LEU A 81 -12.47 2.17 -4.17
CA LEU A 81 -11.02 1.99 -4.00
C LEU A 81 -10.47 2.98 -2.97
N PHE A 82 -9.81 2.49 -1.92
CA PHE A 82 -9.20 3.32 -0.88
C PHE A 82 -7.69 3.43 -1.05
N GLY A 83 -7.18 4.65 -0.85
CA GLY A 83 -5.74 4.92 -0.75
C GLY A 83 -5.20 4.62 0.66
N ILE A 84 -3.90 4.37 0.80
CA ILE A 84 -3.26 4.06 2.08
C ILE A 84 -2.11 5.03 2.32
N VAL A 85 -2.27 5.91 3.31
CA VAL A 85 -1.24 6.87 3.72
C VAL A 85 -0.11 6.13 4.44
N GLN A 86 1.11 6.23 3.89
CA GLN A 86 2.34 5.69 4.47
C GLN A 86 3.24 6.83 4.99
N GLY A 87 4.44 6.49 5.48
CA GLY A 87 5.40 7.46 6.03
C GLY A 87 5.92 7.13 7.43
N GLY A 88 5.50 6.00 7.99
CA GLY A 88 5.98 5.52 9.29
C GLY A 88 5.70 6.51 10.44
N MET A 89 6.73 6.79 11.23
CA MET A 89 6.67 7.73 12.38
C MET A 89 7.01 9.18 12.00
N TYR A 90 7.19 9.48 10.71
CA TYR A 90 7.64 10.78 10.22
C TYR A 90 6.45 11.59 9.71
N THR A 91 6.03 12.62 10.46
CA THR A 91 4.86 13.45 10.12
C THR A 91 4.97 14.10 8.75
N ASN A 92 6.14 14.64 8.40
CA ASN A 92 6.40 15.24 7.09
C ASN A 92 6.21 14.24 5.93
N LEU A 93 6.56 12.97 6.13
CA LEU A 93 6.34 11.93 5.11
C LEU A 93 4.87 11.53 5.01
N ARG A 94 4.14 11.53 6.14
CA ARG A 94 2.69 11.31 6.14
C ARG A 94 1.96 12.44 5.40
N ASP A 95 2.36 13.69 5.63
CA ASP A 95 1.80 14.84 4.92
C ASP A 95 2.06 14.74 3.40
N ALA A 96 3.27 14.37 3.00
CA ALA A 96 3.61 14.14 1.59
C ALA A 96 2.80 12.98 0.97
N SER A 97 2.66 11.86 1.70
CA SER A 97 1.86 10.72 1.26
C SER A 97 0.38 11.09 1.12
N LEU A 98 -0.17 11.83 2.08
CA LEU A 98 -1.56 12.28 2.06
C LEU A 98 -1.80 13.23 0.89
N ALA A 99 -0.94 14.23 0.69
CA ALA A 99 -1.04 15.16 -0.43
C ALA A 99 -1.06 14.42 -1.77
N GLY A 100 -0.13 13.49 -1.98
CA GLY A 100 -0.07 12.70 -3.20
C GLY A 100 -1.29 11.79 -3.43
N LEU A 101 -1.96 11.32 -2.38
CA LEU A 101 -3.17 10.51 -2.49
C LEU A 101 -4.44 11.36 -2.69
N VAL A 102 -4.49 12.55 -2.09
CA VAL A 102 -5.63 13.48 -2.25
C VAL A 102 -5.73 13.96 -3.70
N ASP A 103 -4.60 14.17 -4.37
CA ASP A 103 -4.55 14.52 -5.80
C ASP A 103 -5.17 13.43 -6.72
N LEU A 104 -5.35 12.21 -6.20
CA LEU A 104 -5.95 11.08 -6.93
C LEU A 104 -7.47 10.95 -6.75
N ASP A 105 -8.11 11.82 -5.93
CA ASP A 105 -9.56 11.91 -5.73
C ASP A 105 -10.24 10.56 -5.42
N LEU A 106 -9.74 9.85 -4.41
CA LEU A 106 -10.26 8.55 -3.98
C LEU A 106 -11.40 8.71 -2.96
N PRO A 107 -12.41 7.82 -2.96
CA PRO A 107 -13.55 7.88 -2.04
C PRO A 107 -13.19 7.65 -0.57
N GLY A 108 -11.95 7.23 -0.26
CA GLY A 108 -11.49 7.03 1.11
C GLY A 108 -9.99 6.85 1.24
N TYR A 109 -9.50 7.12 2.44
CA TYR A 109 -8.09 7.10 2.79
C TYR A 109 -7.89 6.35 4.12
N ALA A 110 -7.07 5.30 4.09
CA ALA A 110 -6.64 4.57 5.27
C ALA A 110 -5.29 5.10 5.79
N ILE A 111 -5.02 4.85 7.06
CA ILE A 111 -3.74 5.18 7.70
C ILE A 111 -2.95 3.88 7.86
N GLY A 112 -1.89 3.72 7.06
CA GLY A 112 -1.00 2.57 7.09
C GLY A 112 0.22 2.76 7.98
N GLY A 113 0.96 1.67 8.20
CA GLY A 113 2.25 1.70 8.90
C GLY A 113 2.15 2.05 10.38
N LEU A 114 1.02 1.77 11.03
CA LEU A 114 0.79 1.90 12.46
C LEU A 114 0.39 0.54 13.05
N SER A 115 0.53 0.39 14.37
CA SER A 115 0.35 -0.85 15.13
C SER A 115 1.27 -1.99 14.68
N VAL A 116 2.51 -1.65 14.30
CA VAL A 116 3.51 -2.59 13.75
C VAL A 116 4.72 -2.80 14.66
N GLY A 117 4.69 -2.28 15.89
CA GLY A 117 5.72 -2.50 16.92
C GLY A 117 6.19 -1.21 17.60
N GLU A 118 5.65 -0.06 17.21
CA GLU A 118 5.92 1.20 17.85
C GLU A 118 5.32 1.26 19.27
N PRO A 119 5.91 2.05 20.19
CA PRO A 119 5.32 2.28 21.50
C PRO A 119 3.92 2.86 21.41
N LYS A 120 3.02 2.47 22.33
CA LYS A 120 1.72 3.11 22.46
C LYS A 120 1.91 4.58 22.83
N ALA A 121 1.17 5.45 22.14
CA ALA A 121 1.04 6.86 22.49
C ALA A 121 0.34 7.06 23.84
#